data_AF-A0A6N3X3I7-F1
#
_entry.id   AF-A0A6N3X3I7-F1
#
_cell.length_a   1.000
_cell.length_b   1.000
_cell.length_c   1.000
_cell.angle_alpha   90.00
_cell.angle_beta   90.00
_cell.angle_gamma   90.00
#
_symmetry.space_group_name_H-M   'P 1'
#
loop_
_entity.id
_entity.type
_entity.pdbx_description
1 polymer ?
#
loop_
_entity_poly.entity_id
_entity_poly.type
_entity_poly.pdbx_seq_one_letter_code
_entity_poly.pdbx_strand_id
1 'polypeptide(L)'
;LGLGFQPCANDSGVEGGYQKVVLYEQEGSWAHAAIQMPNGRWRSKIGRGPVIEHQSPQSLSSGIYGEPTTYMRRATGAMMS
;
A
#
# COMPACT_ATOMS: atom_id res chain seq x y z
N LEU A 1 13.64 -16.68 -1.79
CA LEU A 1 13.53 -15.53 -2.73
C LEU A 1 12.51 -14.55 -2.16
N GLY A 2 12.89 -13.30 -1.91
CA GLY A 2 11.96 -12.24 -1.50
C GLY A 2 11.67 -11.30 -2.67
N LEU A 3 10.50 -10.66 -2.67
CA LEU A 3 10.09 -9.70 -3.71
C LEU A 3 10.79 -8.32 -3.62
N GLY A 4 11.84 -8.20 -2.80
CA GLY A 4 12.63 -6.97 -2.62
C GLY A 4 11.93 -5.87 -1.83
N PHE A 5 10.80 -6.16 -1.19
CA PHE A 5 10.13 -5.21 -0.30
C PHE A 5 10.85 -5.10 1.03
N GLN A 6 11.02 -3.87 1.49
CA GLN A 6 11.57 -3.54 2.80
C GLN A 6 10.66 -2.54 3.52
N PRO A 7 10.60 -2.55 4.87
CA PRO A 7 9.87 -1.54 5.62
C PRO A 7 10.30 -0.13 5.24
N CYS A 8 9.36 0.82 5.26
CA CYS A 8 9.63 2.24 5.05
C CYS A 8 8.85 3.12 6.01
N ALA A 9 9.07 4.43 5.92
CA ALA A 9 8.28 5.39 6.69
C ALA A 9 6.78 5.22 6.41
N ASN A 10 5.99 5.40 7.46
CA ASN A 10 4.53 5.42 7.40
C ASN A 10 4.07 6.78 6.85
N ASP A 11 4.35 7.00 5.57
CA ASP A 11 3.90 8.17 4.83
C ASP A 11 3.18 7.74 3.54
N SER A 12 2.24 8.56 3.09
CA SER A 12 1.48 8.35 1.86
C SER A 12 2.11 9.03 0.64
N GLY A 13 3.31 9.61 0.78
CA GLY A 13 3.99 10.36 -0.27
C GLY A 13 4.59 9.46 -1.34
N VAL A 14 4.62 9.93 -2.58
CA VAL A 14 5.30 9.24 -3.68
C VAL A 14 6.81 9.35 -3.46
N GLU A 15 7.50 8.22 -3.54
CA GLU A 15 8.96 8.16 -3.47
C GLU A 15 9.50 7.75 -4.85
N GLY A 16 10.20 8.66 -5.52
CA GLY A 16 10.76 8.43 -6.85
C GLY A 16 11.65 7.17 -6.89
N GLY A 17 11.46 6.33 -7.90
CA GLY A 17 12.20 5.06 -8.04
C GLY A 17 11.70 3.92 -7.14
N TYR A 18 10.65 4.13 -6.34
CA TYR A 18 10.07 3.12 -5.46
C TYR A 18 8.58 2.87 -5.73
N GLN A 19 8.17 1.63 -5.53
CA GLN A 19 6.76 1.25 -5.42
C GLN A 19 6.47 0.95 -3.95
N LYS A 20 5.51 1.69 -3.39
CA LYS A 20 5.03 1.46 -2.03
C LYS A 20 3.83 0.52 -2.01
N VAL A 21 3.75 -0.28 -0.96
CA VAL A 21 2.59 -1.09 -0.59
C VAL A 21 2.32 -0.89 0.91
N VAL A 22 1.06 -1.07 1.29
CA VAL A 22 0.62 -1.03 2.68
C VAL A 22 -0.19 -2.27 2.98
N LEU A 23 0.01 -2.87 4.15
CA LEU A 23 -0.84 -3.92 4.68
C LEU A 23 -1.77 -3.34 5.75
N TYR A 24 -3.03 -3.73 5.68
CA TYR A 24 -4.04 -3.40 6.65
C TYR A 24 -4.20 -4.53 7.64
N GLU A 25 -4.17 -4.22 8.92
CA GLU A 25 -4.30 -5.16 10.01
C GLU A 25 -5.68 -5.05 10.66
N GLN A 26 -6.32 -6.20 10.86
CA GLN A 26 -7.58 -6.34 11.56
C GLN A 26 -7.47 -7.55 12.48
N GLU A 27 -7.78 -7.37 13.77
CA GLU A 27 -7.80 -8.47 14.75
C GLU A 27 -6.48 -9.27 14.82
N GLY A 28 -5.34 -8.58 14.70
CA GLY A 28 -4.01 -9.20 14.75
C GLY A 28 -3.61 -9.98 13.50
N SER A 29 -4.37 -9.85 12.41
CA SER A 29 -4.08 -10.47 11.11
C SER A 29 -4.08 -9.43 9.99
N TRP A 30 -3.26 -9.63 8.95
CA TRP A 30 -3.33 -8.81 7.75
C TRP A 30 -4.56 -9.18 6.92
N ALA A 31 -5.50 -8.24 6.79
CA ALA A 31 -6.78 -8.44 6.10
C ALA A 31 -6.75 -7.94 4.65
N HIS A 32 -6.08 -6.81 4.39
CA HIS A 32 -6.03 -6.19 3.08
C HIS A 32 -4.63 -5.66 2.75
N ALA A 33 -4.42 -5.34 1.46
CA ALA A 33 -3.24 -4.64 1.00
C ALA A 33 -3.60 -3.61 -0.07
N ALA A 34 -2.87 -2.49 -0.11
CA ALA A 34 -2.97 -1.52 -1.18
C ALA A 34 -1.59 -1.22 -1.80
N ILE A 35 -1.58 -0.87 -3.08
CA ILE A 35 -0.39 -0.49 -3.84
C ILE A 35 -0.50 0.99 -4.21
N GLN A 36 0.56 1.77 -3.98
CA GLN A 36 0.63 3.16 -4.40
C GLN A 36 0.87 3.26 -5.91
N MET A 37 0.13 4.15 -6.56
CA MET A 37 0.24 4.47 -7.97
C MET A 37 1.15 5.70 -8.17
N PRO A 38 1.69 5.91 -9.39
CA PRO A 38 2.58 7.05 -9.67
C PRO A 38 1.95 8.43 -9.41
N ASN A 39 0.61 8.54 -9.45
CA ASN A 39 -0.13 9.77 -9.13
C ASN A 39 -0.37 9.98 -7.62
N GLY A 40 0.22 9.15 -6.75
CA GLY A 40 0.09 9.22 -5.30
C GLY A 40 -1.17 8.60 -4.72
N ARG A 41 -2.16 8.24 -5.55
CA ARG A 41 -3.33 7.47 -5.12
C ARG A 41 -2.96 6.01 -4.87
N TRP A 42 -3.86 5.31 -4.21
CA TRP A 42 -3.68 3.92 -3.81
C TRP A 42 -4.78 3.04 -4.38
N ARG A 43 -4.47 1.79 -4.69
CA ARG A 43 -5.45 0.81 -5.15
C ARG A 43 -5.46 -0.46 -4.31
N SER A 44 -6.64 -0.97 -4.01
CA SER A 44 -6.86 -2.21 -3.24
C SER A 44 -8.03 -3.01 -3.78
N LYS A 45 -8.06 -4.32 -3.50
CA LYS A 45 -9.20 -5.19 -3.81
C LYS A 45 -10.16 -5.22 -2.63
N ILE A 46 -11.47 -5.08 -2.86
CA ILE A 46 -12.49 -5.24 -1.81
C ILE A 46 -13.11 -6.64 -1.83
N GLY A 47 -12.57 -7.58 -1.05
CA GLY A 47 -13.04 -8.97 -1.05
C GLY A 47 -13.20 -9.55 -2.46
N ARG A 48 -14.42 -9.97 -2.83
CA ARG A 48 -14.76 -10.45 -4.18
C ARG A 48 -15.16 -9.34 -5.17
N GLY A 49 -15.33 -8.10 -4.71
CA GLY A 49 -15.74 -6.93 -5.51
C GLY A 49 -14.61 -6.34 -6.38
N PRO A 50 -14.76 -5.16 -6.98
CA PRO A 50 -13.75 -4.58 -7.88
C PRO A 50 -12.44 -4.15 -7.17
N VAL A 51 -11.43 -3.78 -7.95
CA VAL A 51 -10.30 -2.98 -7.43
C VAL A 51 -10.80 -1.54 -7.32
N ILE A 52 -10.54 -0.90 -6.19
CA ILE A 52 -10.95 0.48 -5.92
C ILE A 52 -9.71 1.37 -5.80
N GLU A 53 -9.88 2.66 -6.08
CA GLU A 53 -8.86 3.68 -5.90
C GLU A 53 -9.24 4.63 -4.77
N HIS A 54 -8.28 4.98 -3.92
CA HIS A 54 -8.47 5.89 -2.79
C HIS A 54 -7.31 6.88 -2.67
N GLN A 55 -7.51 7.97 -1.94
CA GLN A 55 -6.55 9.08 -1.87
C GLN A 55 -5.36 8.74 -0.97
N SER A 56 -5.60 8.09 0.17
CA SER A 56 -4.57 7.67 1.12
C SER A 56 -4.92 6.32 1.74
N PRO A 57 -3.95 5.57 2.30
CA PRO A 57 -4.25 4.34 3.03
C PRO A 57 -5.30 4.53 4.13
N GLN A 58 -5.24 5.66 4.82
CA GLN A 58 -6.16 6.05 5.90
C GLN A 58 -7.59 6.33 5.40
N SER A 59 -7.81 6.57 4.10
CA SER A 59 -9.16 6.76 3.56
C SER A 59 -10.04 5.52 3.72
N LEU A 60 -9.44 4.35 3.93
CA LEU A 60 -10.11 3.08 4.15
C LEU A 60 -9.81 2.50 5.55
N SER A 61 -9.19 3.26 6.46
CA SER A 61 -8.97 2.76 7.82
C SER A 61 -10.30 2.48 8.51
N SER A 62 -10.30 1.52 9.44
CA SER A 62 -11.45 1.01 10.20
C SER A 62 -12.35 -0.01 9.49
N GLY A 63 -13.25 -0.59 10.29
CA GLY A 63 -14.27 -1.51 9.82
C GLY A 63 -13.68 -2.76 9.17
N ILE A 64 -14.17 -3.09 7.98
CA ILE A 64 -13.81 -4.31 7.25
C ILE A 64 -12.41 -4.27 6.61
N TYR A 65 -11.79 -3.10 6.51
CA TYR A 65 -10.47 -2.97 5.87
C TYR A 65 -9.33 -3.21 6.86
N GLY A 66 -9.50 -2.74 8.10
CA GLY A 66 -8.47 -2.74 9.14
C GLY A 66 -7.68 -1.42 9.17
N GLU A 67 -6.62 -1.40 9.96
CA GLU A 67 -5.73 -0.25 10.11
C GLU A 67 -4.48 -0.39 9.23
N PRO A 68 -4.05 0.64 8.48
CA PRO A 68 -2.83 0.58 7.69
C PRO A 68 -1.60 0.63 8.61
N THR A 69 -1.05 -0.53 8.98
CA THR A 69 0.04 -0.61 9.97
C THR A 69 1.41 -0.83 9.35
N THR A 70 1.50 -1.57 8.24
CA THR A 70 2.79 -1.99 7.67
C THR A 70 3.02 -1.37 6.31
N TYR A 71 3.96 -0.43 6.23
CA TYR A 71 4.38 0.23 5.00
C TYR A 71 5.67 -0.38 4.50
N MET A 72 5.67 -0.77 3.23
CA MET A 72 6.83 -1.33 2.57
C MET A 72 7.06 -0.67 1.23
N ARG A 73 8.31 -0.68 0.78
CA ARG A 73 8.71 -0.21 -0.55
C ARG A 73 9.66 -1.18 -1.21
N ARG A 74 9.67 -1.20 -2.54
CA ARG A 74 10.73 -1.83 -3.34
C ARG A 74 11.17 -0.90 -4.45
N ALA A 75 12.43 -1.01 -4.86
CA ALA A 75 12.92 -0.30 -6.03
C ALA A 75 12.18 -0.81 -7.28
N THR A 76 11.74 0.09 -8.17
CA THR A 76 11.04 -0.29 -9.41
C THR A 76 11.99 -0.63 -10.56
N GLY A 77 13.30 -0.53 -10.35
CA GLY A 77 14.32 -0.65 -11.41
C GLY A 77 14.32 0.51 -12.41
N ALA A 78 13.28 1.35 -12.39
CA ALA A 78 13.23 2.61 -13.10
C ALA A 78 13.99 3.66 -12.27
N MET A 79 15.29 3.79 -12.53
CA MET A 79 15.91 5.09 -12.34
C MET A 79 15.17 6.03 -13.29
N MET A 80 14.48 7.03 -12.75
CA MET A 80 14.05 8.15 -13.58
C MET A 80 15.33 8.89 -13.97
N SER A 81 15.78 8.66 -15.20
CA SER A 81 16.81 9.46 -15.86
C SER A 81 16.39 10.92 -15.99
#